data_AF-A0A6L6CT98-F1
#
_entry.id   AF-A0A6L6CT98-F1
#
_cell.length_a   1.000
_cell.length_b   1.000
_cell.length_c   1.000
_cell.angle_alpha   90.00
_cell.angle_beta   90.00
_cell.angle_gamma   90.00
#
_symmetry.space_group_name_H-M   'P 1'
#
loop_
_entity.id
_entity.type
_entity.pdbx_description
1 polymer ?
#
loop_
_entity_poly.entity_id
_entity_poly.type
_entity_poly.pdbx_seq_one_letter_code
_entity_poly.pdbx_strand_id
1 'polypeptide(L)'
;MEGRTTVLPTSVKFMTGPLLHAFAKPSKTDFISIVRGKGSLLWDANGRQYIDAIGSLWYCQVGHGRTEIAEAVAAQISTLETYSTFDPFTNQKADELAAKLQSISALPQSRVFLCGSGSEAVDTAMKLARVAQGQAGHPERTIIISRMRG
;
A
#
# COMPACT_ATOMS: atom_id res chain seq x y z
N MET A 1 26.63 27.99 44.08
CA MET A 1 26.39 27.79 42.64
C MET A 1 26.44 26.30 42.37
N GLU A 2 25.32 25.60 42.60
CA GLU A 2 25.22 24.15 42.45
C GLU A 2 24.96 23.81 40.98
N GLY A 3 25.86 22.99 40.41
CA GLY A 3 25.74 22.48 39.06
C GLY A 3 24.61 21.48 38.96
N ARG A 4 23.57 21.82 38.18
CA ARG A 4 22.55 20.87 37.73
C ARG A 4 23.18 19.92 36.70
N THR A 5 23.69 18.80 37.18
CA THR A 5 23.94 17.63 36.34
C THR A 5 22.59 17.05 35.93
N THR A 6 22.11 17.39 34.73
CA THR A 6 20.99 16.70 34.09
C THR A 6 21.38 15.25 33.83
N VAL A 7 20.95 14.36 34.70
CA VAL A 7 21.05 12.91 34.52
C VAL A 7 20.10 12.55 33.38
N LEU A 8 20.63 12.17 32.23
CA LEU A 8 19.83 11.56 31.16
C LEU A 8 19.18 10.28 31.75
N PRO A 9 17.86 10.07 31.59
CA PRO A 9 17.20 8.91 32.16
C PRO A 9 17.83 7.62 31.63
N THR A 10 18.47 6.90 32.53
CA THR A 10 19.12 5.61 32.34
C THR A 10 18.07 4.53 32.08
N SER A 11 17.63 4.40 30.83
CA SER A 11 17.11 3.19 30.15
C SER A 11 16.13 3.56 29.04
N VAL A 12 16.64 4.13 27.95
CA VAL A 12 15.92 4.02 26.68
C VAL A 12 15.94 2.53 26.33
N LYS A 13 14.82 1.82 26.54
CA LYS A 13 14.62 0.47 26.00
C LYS A 13 14.73 0.59 24.49
N PHE A 14 15.85 0.14 23.95
CA PHE A 14 16.03 0.02 22.51
C PHE A 14 15.02 -0.98 21.94
N MET A 15 14.54 -0.72 20.73
CA MET A 15 13.66 -1.62 20.00
C MET A 15 14.21 -3.05 20.03
N THR A 16 13.35 -4.01 20.37
CA THR A 16 13.73 -5.42 20.52
C THR A 16 13.79 -6.18 19.18
N GLY A 17 13.37 -5.56 18.07
CA GLY A 17 13.45 -6.12 16.72
C GLY A 17 13.86 -5.08 15.67
N PRO A 18 14.38 -5.50 14.50
CA PRO A 18 14.89 -4.60 13.46
C PRO A 18 13.79 -3.85 12.68
N LEU A 19 12.52 -4.16 12.91
CA LEU A 19 11.39 -3.60 12.16
C LEU A 19 10.92 -2.25 12.74
N LEU A 20 10.99 -1.20 11.93
CA LEU A 20 10.29 0.06 12.21
C LEU A 20 8.84 -0.03 11.72
N HIS A 21 7.89 -0.03 12.66
CA HIS A 21 6.48 -0.13 12.32
C HIS A 21 5.92 1.19 11.77
N ALA A 22 5.25 1.12 10.61
CA ALA A 22 4.58 2.26 10.00
C ALA A 22 3.53 2.88 10.95
N PHE A 23 3.51 4.21 11.03
CA PHE A 23 2.59 4.98 11.87
C PHE A 23 2.60 4.64 13.37
N ALA A 24 3.65 3.97 13.87
CA ALA A 24 3.87 3.73 15.28
C ALA A 24 4.93 4.69 15.85
N LYS A 25 4.92 4.90 17.17
CA LYS A 25 6.05 5.54 17.84
C LYS A 25 7.29 4.66 17.65
N PRO A 26 8.45 5.19 17.21
CA PRO A 26 9.67 4.38 17.06
C PRO A 26 10.14 3.72 18.35
N SER A 27 9.70 4.20 19.52
CA SER A 27 10.01 3.60 20.82
C SER A 27 9.06 2.48 21.25
N LYS A 28 7.98 2.19 20.50
CA LYS A 28 7.04 1.13 20.84
C LYS A 28 7.69 -0.23 20.56
N THR A 29 7.68 -1.11 21.55
CA THR A 29 8.30 -2.46 21.45
C THR A 29 7.28 -3.59 21.43
N ASP A 30 6.08 -3.36 21.97
CA ASP A 30 5.12 -4.44 22.19
C ASP A 30 4.03 -4.41 21.11
N PHE A 31 4.02 -5.47 20.29
CA PHE A 31 3.09 -5.67 19.19
C PHE A 31 2.43 -7.05 19.28
N ILE A 32 1.19 -7.15 18.82
CA ILE A 32 0.49 -8.43 18.68
C ILE A 32 0.97 -9.07 17.37
N SER A 33 1.59 -10.24 17.47
CA SER A 33 2.04 -11.00 16.30
C SER A 33 0.89 -11.82 15.73
N ILE A 34 0.35 -11.40 14.60
CA ILE A 34 -0.69 -12.13 13.86
C ILE A 34 -0.02 -13.20 12.99
N VAL A 35 -0.43 -14.46 13.15
CA VAL A 35 0.25 -15.61 12.50
C VAL A 35 -0.64 -16.42 11.57
N ARG A 36 -1.97 -16.21 11.62
CA ARG A 36 -2.92 -16.92 10.76
C ARG A 36 -4.14 -16.06 10.46
N GLY A 37 -4.71 -16.24 9.27
CA GLY A 37 -6.01 -15.68 8.90
C GLY A 37 -6.87 -16.67 8.10
N LYS A 38 -8.19 -16.58 8.24
CA LYS A 38 -9.19 -17.36 7.49
C LYS A 38 -10.51 -16.60 7.45
N GLY A 39 -10.97 -16.22 6.26
CA GLY A 39 -12.15 -15.36 6.13
C GLY A 39 -11.94 -14.04 6.88
N SER A 40 -12.88 -13.66 7.72
CA SER A 40 -12.78 -12.43 8.55
C SER A 40 -12.11 -12.65 9.92
N LEU A 41 -11.42 -13.78 10.12
CA LEU A 41 -10.81 -14.13 11.39
C LEU A 41 -9.28 -14.12 11.31
N LEU A 42 -8.65 -13.70 12.41
CA LEU A 42 -7.20 -13.71 12.62
C LEU A 42 -6.86 -14.46 13.91
N TRP A 43 -5.66 -15.04 13.97
CA TRP A 43 -5.10 -15.63 15.20
C TRP A 43 -3.72 -15.04 15.48
N ASP A 44 -3.47 -14.67 16.74
CA ASP A 44 -2.13 -14.28 17.18
C ASP A 44 -1.24 -15.49 17.52
N ALA A 45 0.05 -15.23 17.78
CA ALA A 45 1.03 -16.23 18.17
C ALA A 45 0.71 -16.95 19.49
N ASN A 46 -0.19 -16.41 20.31
CA ASN A 46 -0.67 -17.04 21.55
C ASN A 46 -1.96 -17.86 21.32
N GLY A 47 -2.43 -17.96 20.08
CA GLY A 47 -3.65 -18.68 19.71
C GLY A 47 -4.95 -17.88 19.92
N ARG A 48 -4.89 -16.61 20.32
CA ARG A 48 -6.07 -15.77 20.50
C ARG A 48 -6.68 -15.43 19.14
N GLN A 49 -7.98 -15.62 19.02
CA GLN A 49 -8.75 -15.29 17.82
C GLN A 49 -9.27 -13.84 17.87
N TYR A 50 -9.29 -13.19 16.72
CA TYR A 50 -9.81 -11.85 16.49
C TYR A 50 -10.75 -11.84 15.28
N ILE A 51 -11.69 -10.90 15.28
CA ILE A 51 -12.44 -10.52 14.07
C ILE A 51 -11.69 -9.36 13.43
N ASP A 52 -11.32 -9.51 12.16
CA ASP A 52 -10.80 -8.42 11.34
C ASP A 52 -11.95 -7.56 10.83
N ALA A 53 -12.37 -6.61 11.67
CA ALA A 53 -13.49 -5.71 11.38
C ALA A 53 -13.11 -4.55 10.44
N ILE A 54 -11.85 -4.45 10.01
CA ILE A 54 -11.34 -3.35 9.18
C ILE A 54 -10.73 -3.81 7.85
N GLY A 55 -10.78 -5.12 7.55
CA GLY A 55 -10.18 -5.68 6.34
C GLY A 55 -8.68 -5.41 6.28
N SER A 56 -7.99 -5.65 7.39
CA SER A 56 -6.60 -5.29 7.67
C SER A 56 -6.38 -3.78 7.70
N LEU A 57 -6.08 -3.15 6.58
CA LEU A 57 -6.12 -1.71 6.43
C LEU A 57 -6.92 -1.41 5.16
N TRP A 58 -8.20 -1.80 5.19
CA TRP A 58 -9.21 -1.51 4.15
C TRP A 58 -8.96 -2.19 2.80
N TYR A 59 -8.01 -3.13 2.70
CA TYR A 59 -7.62 -3.77 1.44
C TYR A 59 -8.03 -5.25 1.35
N CYS A 60 -8.29 -5.94 2.46
CA CYS A 60 -8.57 -7.38 2.47
C CYS A 60 -10.07 -7.69 2.28
N GLN A 61 -10.64 -7.24 1.16
CA GLN A 61 -12.11 -7.24 0.97
C GLN A 61 -12.71 -8.65 0.77
N VAL A 62 -11.92 -9.61 0.31
CA VAL A 62 -12.35 -11.00 0.07
C VAL A 62 -11.99 -11.95 1.23
N GLY A 63 -11.46 -11.41 2.34
CA GLY A 63 -11.02 -12.15 3.51
C GLY A 63 -9.68 -12.86 3.35
N HIS A 64 -9.17 -13.38 4.48
CA HIS A 64 -7.86 -14.01 4.59
C HIS A 64 -7.86 -15.48 4.12
N GLY A 65 -6.72 -15.94 3.61
CA GLY A 65 -6.48 -17.36 3.31
C GLY A 65 -7.20 -17.89 2.06
N ARG A 66 -7.42 -17.05 1.04
CA ARG A 66 -8.01 -17.46 -0.25
C ARG A 66 -6.99 -18.23 -1.08
N THR A 67 -7.12 -19.56 -1.12
CA THR A 67 -6.20 -20.43 -1.87
C THR A 67 -6.20 -20.15 -3.37
N GLU A 68 -7.35 -19.80 -3.95
CA GLU A 68 -7.47 -19.39 -5.36
C GLU A 68 -6.50 -18.27 -5.75
N ILE A 69 -6.29 -17.27 -4.86
CA ILE A 69 -5.34 -16.18 -5.09
C ILE A 69 -3.90 -16.70 -4.98
N ALA A 70 -3.62 -17.51 -3.97
CA ALA A 70 -2.29 -18.08 -3.75
C ALA A 70 -1.85 -18.96 -4.94
N GLU A 71 -2.75 -19.78 -5.46
CA GLU A 71 -2.52 -20.64 -6.63
C GLU A 71 -2.29 -19.81 -7.90
N ALA A 72 -3.10 -18.78 -8.13
CA ALA A 72 -2.91 -17.88 -9.28
C ALA A 72 -1.56 -17.12 -9.23
N VAL A 73 -1.17 -16.64 -8.05
CA VAL A 73 0.13 -15.99 -7.84
C VAL A 73 1.28 -16.97 -8.04
N ALA A 74 1.20 -18.17 -7.46
CA ALA A 74 2.24 -19.20 -7.62
C ALA A 74 2.43 -19.58 -9.09
N ALA A 75 1.34 -19.80 -9.83
CA ALA A 75 1.39 -20.11 -11.26
C ALA A 75 2.04 -18.98 -12.08
N GLN A 76 1.67 -17.73 -11.80
CA GLN A 76 2.26 -16.59 -12.50
C GLN A 76 3.74 -16.42 -12.17
N ILE A 77 4.14 -16.48 -10.90
CA ILE A 77 5.55 -16.33 -10.49
C ILE A 77 6.43 -17.42 -11.08
N SER A 78 5.94 -18.66 -11.19
CA SER A 78 6.68 -19.75 -11.84
C SER A 78 6.81 -19.58 -13.36
N THR A 79 5.97 -18.76 -13.98
CA THR A 79 5.98 -18.48 -15.42
C THR A 79 6.81 -17.23 -15.74
N LEU A 80 6.52 -16.13 -15.05
CA LEU A 80 7.18 -14.84 -15.15
C LEU A 80 6.87 -14.04 -13.88
N GLU A 81 7.85 -13.90 -13.00
CA GLU A 81 7.75 -13.21 -11.71
C GLU A 81 7.66 -11.70 -11.87
N THR A 82 8.41 -11.13 -12.82
CA THR A 82 8.33 -9.71 -13.18
C THR A 82 9.03 -9.42 -14.50
N TYR A 83 8.52 -8.44 -15.24
CA TYR A 83 9.26 -7.74 -16.29
C TYR A 83 8.67 -6.35 -16.47
N SER A 84 9.47 -5.41 -16.97
CA SER A 84 9.05 -4.02 -17.09
C SER A 84 7.96 -3.84 -18.15
N THR A 85 7.08 -2.85 -17.95
CA THR A 85 6.13 -2.35 -18.96
C THR A 85 6.60 -1.00 -19.53
N PHE A 86 7.92 -0.82 -19.60
CA PHE A 86 8.55 0.34 -20.24
C PHE A 86 8.76 0.05 -21.71
N ASP A 87 8.75 1.09 -22.56
CA ASP A 87 8.95 0.95 -24.00
C ASP A 87 10.21 0.11 -24.32
N PRO A 88 10.13 -0.91 -25.20
CA PRO A 88 8.97 -1.36 -25.99
C PRO A 88 8.18 -2.55 -25.38
N PHE A 89 8.34 -2.83 -24.09
CA PHE A 89 7.88 -4.07 -23.45
C PHE A 89 6.53 -3.97 -22.75
N THR A 90 5.83 -5.10 -22.67
CA THR A 90 4.62 -5.32 -21.86
C THR A 90 4.55 -6.78 -21.41
N ASN A 91 3.49 -7.13 -20.67
CA ASN A 91 3.15 -8.52 -20.37
C ASN A 91 1.63 -8.73 -20.36
N GLN A 92 1.21 -9.95 -20.64
CA GLN A 92 -0.21 -10.33 -20.75
C GLN A 92 -1.02 -10.00 -19.49
N LYS A 93 -0.44 -10.14 -18.29
CA LYS A 93 -1.15 -9.87 -17.03
C LYS A 93 -1.42 -8.40 -16.80
N ALA A 94 -0.53 -7.51 -17.21
CA ALA A 94 -0.77 -6.07 -17.19
C ALA A 94 -1.94 -5.70 -18.12
N ASP A 95 -1.97 -6.25 -19.33
CA ASP A 95 -3.02 -5.99 -20.32
C ASP A 95 -4.39 -6.53 -19.86
N GLU A 96 -4.44 -7.76 -19.36
CA GLU A 96 -5.65 -8.38 -18.81
C GLU A 96 -6.22 -7.57 -17.62
N LEU A 97 -5.35 -7.13 -16.71
CA LEU A 97 -5.74 -6.32 -15.57
C LEU A 97 -6.26 -4.94 -16.00
N ALA A 98 -5.57 -4.28 -16.93
CA ALA A 98 -5.99 -2.98 -17.45
C ALA A 98 -7.36 -3.06 -18.14
N ALA A 99 -7.59 -4.09 -18.97
CA ALA A 99 -8.88 -4.33 -19.60
C ALA A 99 -9.98 -4.60 -18.58
N LYS A 100 -9.70 -5.42 -17.55
CA LYS A 100 -10.66 -5.71 -16.48
C LYS A 100 -11.03 -4.45 -15.71
N LEU A 101 -10.05 -3.63 -15.33
CA LEU A 101 -10.28 -2.36 -14.63
C LEU A 101 -11.11 -1.38 -15.47
N GLN A 102 -10.82 -1.26 -16.77
CA GLN A 102 -11.62 -0.45 -17.68
C GLN A 102 -13.08 -0.95 -17.75
N SER A 103 -13.31 -2.26 -17.80
CA SER A 103 -14.66 -2.84 -17.90
C SER A 103 -15.58 -2.55 -16.71
N ILE A 104 -15.00 -2.30 -15.52
CA ILE A 104 -15.75 -2.00 -14.28
C ILE A 104 -15.69 -0.51 -13.90
N SER A 105 -14.97 0.30 -14.68
CA SER A 105 -14.83 1.74 -14.45
C SER A 105 -16.12 2.46 -14.85
N ALA A 106 -16.51 3.46 -14.06
CA ALA A 106 -17.60 4.38 -14.43
C ALA A 106 -17.18 5.42 -15.49
N LEU A 107 -15.89 5.48 -15.83
CA LEU A 107 -15.36 6.41 -16.82
C LEU A 107 -15.26 5.72 -18.19
N PRO A 108 -16.08 6.12 -19.19
CA PRO A 108 -15.99 5.54 -20.52
C PRO A 108 -14.62 5.83 -21.13
N GLN A 109 -14.06 4.85 -21.85
CA GLN A 109 -12.77 4.95 -22.55
C GLN A 109 -11.57 5.30 -21.63
N SER A 110 -11.65 5.02 -20.33
CA SER A 110 -10.55 5.28 -19.40
C SER A 110 -9.28 4.49 -19.74
N ARG A 111 -8.12 5.08 -19.49
CA ARG A 111 -6.81 4.41 -19.57
C ARG A 111 -6.29 4.10 -18.17
N VAL A 112 -5.54 3.01 -18.03
CA VAL A 112 -5.01 2.54 -16.76
C VAL A 112 -3.51 2.77 -16.70
N PHE A 113 -3.03 3.34 -15.60
CA PHE A 113 -1.62 3.39 -15.23
C PHE A 113 -1.46 2.64 -13.91
N LEU A 114 -0.60 1.61 -13.87
CA LEU A 114 -0.43 0.74 -12.70
C LEU A 114 0.65 1.30 -11.75
N CYS A 115 0.39 1.24 -10.45
CA CYS A 115 1.29 1.66 -9.38
C CYS A 115 1.34 0.61 -8.26
N GLY A 116 2.37 0.65 -7.42
CA GLY A 116 2.53 -0.25 -6.28
C GLY A 116 1.73 0.18 -5.04
N SER A 117 1.30 1.45 -4.97
CA SER A 117 0.54 1.97 -3.84
C SER A 117 -0.45 3.07 -4.24
N GLY A 118 -1.40 3.37 -3.34
CA GLY A 118 -2.30 4.51 -3.49
C GLY A 118 -1.56 5.86 -3.50
N SER A 119 -0.47 6.00 -2.75
CA SER A 119 0.36 7.21 -2.75
C SER A 119 0.99 7.46 -4.12
N GLU A 120 1.65 6.43 -4.69
CA GLU A 120 2.22 6.52 -6.05
C GLU A 120 1.16 6.82 -7.11
N ALA A 121 -0.06 6.27 -6.94
CA ALA A 121 -1.17 6.55 -7.84
C ALA A 121 -1.58 8.03 -7.79
N VAL A 122 -1.63 8.64 -6.59
CA VAL A 122 -1.94 10.07 -6.41
C VAL A 122 -0.83 10.96 -6.98
N ASP A 123 0.43 10.66 -6.70
CA ASP A 123 1.58 11.36 -7.29
C ASP A 123 1.55 11.30 -8.83
N THR A 124 1.26 10.12 -9.38
CA THR A 124 1.10 9.91 -10.81
C THR A 124 -0.05 10.74 -11.38
N ALA A 125 -1.22 10.70 -10.74
CA ALA A 125 -2.39 11.46 -11.17
C ALA A 125 -2.11 12.97 -11.20
N MET A 126 -1.43 13.52 -10.18
CA MET A 126 -1.04 14.92 -10.15
C MET A 126 -0.09 15.29 -11.28
N LYS A 127 0.89 14.42 -11.59
CA LYS A 127 1.82 14.64 -12.72
C LYS A 127 1.10 14.61 -14.06
N LEU A 128 0.23 13.62 -14.28
CA LEU A 128 -0.56 13.50 -15.50
C LEU A 128 -1.50 14.70 -15.69
N ALA A 129 -2.16 15.17 -14.62
CA ALA A 129 -3.03 16.34 -14.68
C ALA A 129 -2.28 17.61 -15.14
N ARG A 130 -1.08 17.86 -14.59
CA ARG A 130 -0.24 19.01 -14.97
C ARG A 130 0.25 18.90 -16.41
N VAL A 131 0.75 17.72 -16.82
CA VAL A 131 1.17 17.49 -18.21
C VAL A 131 0.00 17.70 -19.15
N ALA A 132 -1.18 17.18 -18.85
CA ALA A 132 -2.38 17.38 -19.66
C ALA A 132 -2.75 18.87 -19.82
N GLN A 133 -2.71 19.67 -18.75
CA GLN A 133 -2.96 21.11 -18.85
C GLN A 133 -1.89 21.83 -19.67
N GLY A 134 -0.61 21.48 -19.49
CA GLY A 134 0.48 22.04 -20.30
C GLY A 134 0.31 21.74 -21.79
N GLN A 135 -0.05 20.51 -22.15
CA GLN A 135 -0.33 20.10 -23.53
C GLN A 135 -1.60 20.76 -24.10
N ALA A 136 -2.55 21.12 -23.23
CA ALA A 136 -3.75 21.88 -23.61
C ALA A 136 -3.50 23.40 -23.74
N GLY A 137 -2.26 23.89 -23.56
CA GLY A 137 -1.93 25.31 -23.66
C GLY A 137 -2.17 26.12 -22.38
N HIS A 138 -2.34 25.45 -21.23
CA HIS A 138 -2.55 26.06 -19.92
C HIS A 138 -1.42 25.71 -18.92
N PRO A 139 -0.14 26.03 -19.21
CA PRO A 139 0.98 25.68 -18.35
C PRO A 139 0.93 26.35 -16.97
N GLU A 140 0.17 27.45 -16.82
CA GLU A 140 -0.05 28.13 -15.55
C GLU A 140 -0.90 27.33 -14.56
N ARG A 141 -1.68 26.35 -15.03
CA ARG A 141 -2.58 25.53 -14.20
C ARG A 141 -1.83 24.45 -13.43
N THR A 142 -1.18 24.87 -12.35
CA THR A 142 -0.28 24.03 -11.54
C THR A 142 -0.82 23.68 -10.15
N ILE A 143 -1.78 24.46 -9.67
CA ILE A 143 -2.36 24.35 -8.32
C ILE A 143 -3.30 23.15 -8.22
N ILE A 144 -3.10 22.33 -7.19
CA ILE A 144 -4.00 21.24 -6.83
C ILE A 144 -4.78 21.66 -5.58
N ILE A 145 -6.11 21.59 -5.65
CA ILE A 145 -6.99 21.89 -4.53
C ILE A 145 -7.26 20.59 -3.77
N SER A 146 -7.13 20.62 -2.44
CA SER A 146 -7.39 19.49 -1.54
C SER A 146 -8.34 19.88 -0.40
N ARG A 147 -8.74 18.90 0.42
CA ARG A 147 -9.63 19.09 1.57
C ARG A 147 -8.88 18.82 2.88
N MET A 148 -9.20 19.60 3.91
CA MET A 148 -8.72 19.33 5.26
C MET A 148 -9.41 18.07 5.80
N ARG A 149 -8.61 17.05 6.18
CA ARG A 149 -9.04 15.75 6.74
C ARG A 149 -9.67 14.73 5.77
N GLY A 150 -9.51 14.93 4.46
CA GLY A 150 -10.08 14.02 3.45
C GLY A 150 -11.60 14.06 3.37
#